data_AF-A0A975QI75-F1
#
_entry.id   AF-A0A975QI75-F1
#
_cell.length_a   1.000
_cell.length_b   1.000
_cell.length_c   1.000
_cell.angle_alpha   90.00
_cell.angle_beta   90.00
_cell.angle_gamma   90.00
#
_symmetry.space_group_name_H-M   'P 1'
#
loop_
_entity.id
_entity.type
_entity.pdbx_description
1 polymer ?
#
loop_
_entity_poly.entity_id
_entity_poly.type
_entity_poly.pdbx_seq_one_letter_code
_entity_poly.pdbx_strand_id
1 'polypeptide(L)'
;MSSTASEGAAEVGRALAAIPSPEVNSIPIGPFQIHFYALCILAGVIVAVFWSERRWKAMGGEPGTIMDMAVWAVILGLIGGRLYHVISDAHLYFGPDREAIRALYVWEGGLGIWGAIPLGAVGVWLVARKRGLSMSKLSFAIAPTLPLAQAIGRWGNYFNQELFGRPTDLPWALEIHPTPEGHMRAGMEVGVTTYHPTFLYESLWCLVLAVLLAYLGRRFEGSLQGGRLFAVYVMGYCVGRFWIEYLRVDPANDFFGLRLNNWTSIAVFLGALAYFVWAGRRLDSFSSAVVPHGHDAGTQVFGDTSSDEKADEGTVYSAVDGDDSVFDQATGSSEGAGTEYHPSPERSSSEGSAEDGADGAEGNSGSKPE
;
A
#
# COMPACT_ATOMS: atom_id res chain seq x y z
N MET A 1 -40.02 -8.13 47.73
CA MET A 1 -39.38 -9.34 47.18
C MET A 1 -39.92 -9.57 45.77
N SER A 2 -39.26 -9.01 44.75
CA SER A 2 -39.35 -9.45 43.35
C SER A 2 -38.43 -8.54 42.53
N SER A 3 -37.19 -8.96 42.28
CA SER A 3 -36.30 -8.35 41.25
C SER A 3 -35.03 -9.15 40.96
N THR A 4 -34.63 -10.14 41.76
CA THR A 4 -33.32 -10.79 41.60
C THR A 4 -33.27 -11.88 40.52
N ALA A 5 -34.41 -12.49 40.17
CA ALA A 5 -34.43 -13.58 39.17
C ALA A 5 -34.40 -13.07 37.72
N SER A 6 -34.94 -11.88 37.44
CA SER A 6 -34.92 -11.27 36.11
C SER A 6 -33.55 -10.68 35.77
N GLU A 7 -32.84 -10.14 36.76
CA GLU A 7 -31.47 -9.65 36.58
C GLU A 7 -30.53 -10.83 36.30
N GLY A 8 -30.60 -11.91 37.08
CA GLY A 8 -29.75 -13.09 36.88
C GLY A 8 -29.99 -13.82 35.55
N ALA A 9 -31.23 -13.95 35.07
CA ALA A 9 -31.50 -14.57 33.76
C ALA A 9 -31.08 -13.65 32.58
N ALA A 10 -31.16 -12.33 32.75
CA ALA A 10 -30.64 -11.37 31.79
C ALA A 10 -29.11 -11.30 31.81
N GLU A 11 -28.46 -11.40 32.98
CA GLU A 11 -27.01 -11.52 33.13
C GLU A 11 -26.50 -12.82 32.50
N VAL A 12 -27.14 -13.95 32.77
CA VAL A 12 -26.80 -15.26 32.18
C VAL A 12 -27.08 -15.26 30.67
N GLY A 13 -28.19 -14.67 30.21
CA GLY A 13 -28.50 -14.52 28.78
C GLY A 13 -27.53 -13.58 28.05
N ARG A 14 -27.01 -12.55 28.73
CA ARG A 14 -25.98 -11.63 28.21
C ARG A 14 -24.60 -12.27 28.17
N ALA A 15 -24.23 -13.03 29.21
CA ALA A 15 -22.99 -13.79 29.25
C ALA A 15 -22.95 -14.90 28.18
N LEU A 16 -24.09 -15.49 27.83
CA LEU A 16 -24.18 -16.49 26.75
C LEU A 16 -24.06 -15.90 25.34
N ALA A 17 -24.32 -14.60 25.17
CA ALA A 17 -24.27 -13.92 23.88
C ALA A 17 -22.96 -13.13 23.65
N ALA A 18 -22.22 -12.86 24.74
CA ALA A 18 -20.93 -12.20 24.69
C ALA A 18 -19.94 -12.97 23.80
N ILE A 19 -19.10 -12.23 23.09
CA ILE A 19 -18.03 -12.77 22.28
C ILE A 19 -16.91 -13.17 23.25
N PRO A 20 -16.58 -14.47 23.37
CA PRO A 20 -15.52 -14.91 24.25
C PRO A 20 -14.17 -14.42 23.73
N SER A 21 -13.20 -14.21 24.61
CA SER A 21 -11.84 -13.92 24.19
C SER A 21 -10.99 -15.19 24.06
N PRO A 22 -10.03 -15.25 23.10
CA PRO A 22 -9.13 -16.39 22.99
C PRO A 22 -8.21 -16.50 24.21
N GLU A 23 -8.03 -17.71 24.73
CA GLU A 23 -7.09 -17.98 25.83
C GLU A 23 -5.62 -17.90 25.39
N VAL A 24 -5.36 -18.11 24.10
CA VAL A 24 -4.02 -18.19 23.52
C VAL A 24 -3.88 -17.18 22.38
N ASN A 25 -2.74 -16.46 22.35
CA ASN A 25 -2.41 -15.47 21.32
C ASN A 25 -1.23 -15.89 20.41
N SER A 26 -0.57 -17.01 20.70
CA SER A 26 0.55 -17.55 19.90
C SER A 26 0.63 -19.07 19.92
N ILE A 27 1.31 -19.64 18.92
CA ILE A 27 1.63 -21.07 18.86
C ILE A 27 3.15 -21.23 18.88
N PRO A 28 3.71 -22.03 19.80
CA PRO A 28 5.13 -22.38 19.78
C PRO A 28 5.42 -23.36 18.63
N ILE A 29 6.43 -23.05 17.82
CA ILE A 29 6.99 -23.96 16.81
C ILE A 29 8.51 -24.04 17.04
N GLY A 30 8.93 -25.04 17.82
CA GLY A 30 10.33 -25.20 18.22
C GLY A 30 10.80 -23.98 19.03
N PRO A 31 11.90 -23.30 18.62
CA PRO A 31 12.39 -22.11 19.30
C PRO A 31 11.61 -20.82 18.97
N PHE A 32 10.68 -20.88 18.00
CA PHE A 32 9.96 -19.71 17.52
C PHE A 32 8.53 -19.65 18.09
N GLN A 33 8.06 -18.43 18.34
CA GLN A 33 6.68 -18.14 18.72
C GLN A 33 5.96 -17.45 17.56
N ILE A 34 4.93 -18.09 17.03
CA ILE A 34 4.11 -17.50 15.96
C ILE A 34 2.88 -16.87 16.59
N HIS A 35 2.79 -15.55 16.52
CA HIS A 35 1.63 -14.83 17.03
C HIS A 35 0.49 -14.78 16.02
N PHE A 36 -0.75 -14.99 16.49
CA PHE A 36 -1.93 -14.97 15.61
C PHE A 36 -2.15 -13.62 14.93
N TYR A 37 -1.81 -12.50 15.58
CA TYR A 37 -1.93 -11.18 14.96
C TYR A 37 -1.08 -11.07 13.69
N ALA A 38 0.12 -11.66 13.69
CA ALA A 38 1.00 -11.65 12.53
C ALA A 38 0.40 -12.47 11.38
N LEU A 39 -0.23 -13.61 11.70
CA LEU A 39 -0.96 -14.43 10.72
C LEU A 39 -2.17 -13.70 10.14
N CYS A 40 -2.94 -12.97 10.95
CA CYS A 40 -4.06 -12.15 10.48
C CYS A 40 -3.58 -11.04 9.53
N ILE A 41 -2.50 -10.33 9.89
CA ILE A 41 -1.92 -9.29 9.03
C ILE A 41 -1.43 -9.90 7.71
N LEU A 42 -0.69 -11.02 7.77
CA LEU A 42 -0.18 -11.70 6.58
C LEU A 42 -1.31 -12.17 5.67
N ALA A 43 -2.36 -12.77 6.23
CA ALA A 43 -3.55 -13.16 5.48
C ALA A 43 -4.21 -11.95 4.79
N GLY A 44 -4.32 -10.81 5.50
CA GLY A 44 -4.80 -9.56 4.94
C GLY A 44 -3.97 -9.08 3.75
N VAL A 45 -2.63 -9.08 3.88
CA VAL A 45 -1.71 -8.71 2.80
C VAL A 45 -1.87 -9.64 1.60
N ILE A 46 -1.90 -10.96 1.79
CA ILE A 46 -2.08 -11.94 0.72
C ILE A 46 -3.39 -11.69 -0.04
N VAL A 47 -4.49 -11.50 0.69
CA VAL A 47 -5.80 -11.21 0.09
C VAL A 47 -5.78 -9.90 -0.70
N ALA A 48 -5.15 -8.84 -0.16
CA ALA A 48 -5.06 -7.57 -0.85
C ALA A 48 -4.20 -7.64 -2.10
N VAL A 49 -3.04 -8.28 -2.06
CA VAL A 49 -2.17 -8.47 -3.22
C VAL A 49 -2.89 -9.27 -4.29
N PHE A 50 -3.46 -10.42 -3.93
CA PHE A 50 -4.18 -11.29 -4.86
C PHE A 50 -5.35 -10.58 -5.56
N TRP A 51 -6.17 -9.84 -4.80
CA TRP A 51 -7.30 -9.13 -5.38
C TRP A 51 -6.85 -7.93 -6.21
N SER A 52 -5.84 -7.19 -5.76
CA SER A 52 -5.27 -6.06 -6.50
C SER A 52 -4.66 -6.50 -7.82
N GLU A 53 -3.96 -7.62 -7.81
CA GLU A 53 -3.35 -8.26 -8.98
C GLU A 53 -4.43 -8.65 -10.01
N ARG A 54 -5.52 -9.28 -9.56
CA ARG A 54 -6.67 -9.56 -10.45
C ARG A 54 -7.28 -8.30 -11.06
N ARG A 55 -7.41 -7.23 -10.27
CA ARG A 55 -7.92 -5.94 -10.74
C ARG A 55 -6.96 -5.26 -11.71
N TRP A 56 -5.65 -5.36 -11.46
CA TRP A 56 -4.60 -4.84 -12.32
C TRP A 56 -4.61 -5.53 -13.68
N LYS A 57 -4.64 -6.87 -13.69
CA LYS A 57 -4.78 -7.68 -14.92
C LYS A 57 -6.04 -7.32 -15.71
N ALA A 58 -7.17 -7.14 -15.03
CA ALA A 58 -8.42 -6.74 -15.68
C ALA A 58 -8.35 -5.34 -16.34
N MET A 59 -7.39 -4.50 -15.95
CA MET A 59 -7.12 -3.21 -16.59
C MET A 59 -6.03 -3.27 -17.67
N GLY A 60 -5.60 -4.48 -18.06
CA GLY A 60 -4.56 -4.71 -19.07
C GLY A 60 -3.13 -4.74 -18.53
N GLY A 61 -2.97 -4.82 -17.20
CA GLY A 61 -1.67 -4.80 -16.54
C GLY A 61 -0.94 -6.13 -16.53
N GLU A 62 0.38 -6.06 -16.71
CA GLU A 62 1.29 -7.20 -16.59
C GLU A 62 1.14 -7.93 -15.24
N PRO A 63 0.91 -9.26 -15.27
CA PRO A 63 1.00 -10.12 -14.11
C PRO A 63 2.26 -9.94 -13.26
N GLY A 64 2.13 -10.05 -11.95
CA GLY A 64 3.25 -9.96 -11.01
C GLY A 64 3.63 -8.52 -10.64
N THR A 65 3.16 -7.52 -11.38
CA THR A 65 3.42 -6.10 -11.07
C THR A 65 3.03 -5.72 -9.64
N ILE A 66 1.86 -6.13 -9.17
CA ILE A 66 1.42 -5.77 -7.81
C ILE A 66 2.23 -6.54 -6.76
N MET A 67 2.61 -7.79 -7.04
CA MET A 67 3.46 -8.58 -6.16
C MET A 67 4.83 -7.93 -5.99
N ASP A 68 5.46 -7.50 -7.08
CA ASP A 68 6.75 -6.81 -7.06
C ASP A 68 6.68 -5.52 -6.23
N MET A 69 5.62 -4.73 -6.44
CA MET A 69 5.36 -3.53 -5.63
C MET A 69 5.15 -3.85 -4.15
N ALA A 70 4.43 -4.94 -3.84
CA ALA A 70 4.15 -5.34 -2.47
C ALA A 70 5.44 -5.76 -1.73
N VAL A 71 6.37 -6.44 -2.39
CA VAL A 71 7.68 -6.78 -1.81
C VAL A 71 8.43 -5.51 -1.40
N TRP A 72 8.56 -4.54 -2.31
CA TRP A 72 9.22 -3.27 -2.01
C TRP A 72 8.48 -2.45 -0.95
N ALA A 73 7.14 -2.48 -0.95
CA ALA A 73 6.33 -1.84 0.07
C ALA A 73 6.57 -2.43 1.47
N VAL A 74 6.68 -3.75 1.58
CA VAL A 74 6.97 -4.43 2.85
C VAL A 74 8.39 -4.15 3.32
N ILE A 75 9.39 -4.24 2.43
CA ILE A 75 10.80 -3.98 2.78
C ILE A 75 10.98 -2.54 3.29
N LEU A 76 10.55 -1.56 2.49
CA LEU A 76 10.69 -0.16 2.91
C LEU A 76 9.75 0.19 4.07
N GLY A 77 8.59 -0.44 4.17
CA GLY A 77 7.69 -0.29 5.31
C GLY A 77 8.29 -0.79 6.62
N LEU A 78 8.97 -1.93 6.61
CA LEU A 78 9.70 -2.43 7.78
C LEU A 78 10.84 -1.50 8.18
N ILE A 79 11.63 -1.04 7.20
CA ILE A 79 12.72 -0.08 7.43
C ILE A 79 12.17 1.22 8.01
N GLY A 80 11.12 1.79 7.42
CA GLY A 80 10.52 3.03 7.88
C GLY A 80 9.88 2.89 9.24
N GLY A 81 9.19 1.78 9.50
CA GLY A 81 8.61 1.50 10.81
C GLY A 81 9.67 1.44 11.90
N ARG A 82 10.79 0.78 11.62
CA ARG A 82 11.91 0.73 12.56
C ARG A 82 12.56 2.09 12.75
N LEU A 83 12.83 2.80 11.65
CA LEU A 83 13.45 4.12 11.68
C LEU A 83 12.62 5.11 12.52
N TYR A 84 11.30 5.14 12.33
CA TYR A 84 10.41 6.00 13.10
C TYR A 84 10.44 5.67 14.59
N HIS A 85 10.43 4.38 14.95
CA HIS A 85 10.51 3.97 16.35
C HIS A 85 11.84 4.37 16.99
N VAL A 86 12.96 4.15 16.30
CA VAL A 86 14.29 4.54 16.78
C VAL A 86 14.40 6.06 16.94
N ILE A 87 13.81 6.85 16.05
CA ILE A 87 13.80 8.32 16.16
C ILE A 87 12.92 8.78 17.31
N SER A 88 11.70 8.24 17.43
CA SER A 88 10.72 8.67 18.44
C SER A 88 11.14 8.25 19.84
N ASP A 89 11.74 7.06 19.95
CA ASP A 89 12.18 6.46 21.21
C ASP A 89 13.71 6.35 21.25
N ALA A 90 14.42 7.37 20.76
CA ALA A 90 15.88 7.39 20.70
C ALA A 90 16.55 7.11 22.06
N HIS A 91 15.90 7.59 23.13
CA HIS A 91 16.33 7.34 24.51
C HIS A 91 16.36 5.85 24.87
N LEU A 92 15.66 4.96 24.15
CA LEU A 92 15.69 3.51 24.38
C LEU A 92 17.01 2.86 23.94
N TYR A 93 17.72 3.49 23.01
CA TYR A 93 18.90 2.94 22.35
C TYR A 93 20.18 3.73 22.65
N PHE A 94 20.04 5.04 22.84
CA PHE A 94 21.18 5.96 22.98
C PHE A 94 21.20 6.53 24.39
N GLY A 95 22.08 6.01 25.25
CA GLY A 95 22.27 6.46 26.62
C GLY A 95 23.43 5.72 27.31
N PRO A 96 23.89 6.18 28.48
CA PRO A 96 24.80 5.41 29.31
C PRO A 96 24.10 4.07 29.63
N ASP A 97 24.78 2.95 29.44
CA ASP A 97 24.27 1.58 29.65
C ASP A 97 23.25 1.07 28.61
N ARG A 98 23.18 1.68 27.41
CA ARG A 98 22.34 1.20 26.30
C ARG A 98 23.16 0.73 25.10
N GLU A 99 22.62 -0.26 24.40
CA GLU A 99 23.25 -0.86 23.23
C GLU A 99 22.66 -0.27 21.94
N ALA A 100 23.38 0.64 21.31
CA ALA A 100 22.96 1.28 20.06
C ALA A 100 22.65 0.26 18.94
N ILE A 101 23.33 -0.89 18.91
CA ILE A 101 23.12 -1.93 17.90
C ILE A 101 21.71 -2.53 17.96
N ARG A 102 21.06 -2.52 19.13
CA ARG A 102 19.68 -3.00 19.29
C ARG A 102 18.68 -2.18 18.49
N ALA A 103 19.04 -0.96 18.07
CA ALA A 103 18.24 -0.17 17.13
C ALA A 103 18.01 -0.89 15.79
N LEU A 104 18.81 -1.90 15.42
CA LEU A 104 18.62 -2.71 14.22
C LEU A 104 17.77 -3.97 14.44
N TYR A 105 17.51 -4.35 15.70
CA TYR A 105 16.87 -5.63 16.03
C TYR A 105 15.35 -5.52 15.89
N VAL A 106 14.85 -5.72 14.68
CA VAL A 106 13.42 -5.67 14.35
C VAL A 106 12.60 -6.76 15.04
N TRP A 107 13.23 -7.88 15.43
CA TRP A 107 12.59 -8.98 16.14
C TRP A 107 12.32 -8.68 17.63
N GLU A 108 12.90 -7.61 18.18
CA GLU A 108 12.58 -7.13 19.52
C GLU A 108 11.27 -6.32 19.57
N GLY A 109 10.54 -6.23 18.45
CA GLY A 109 9.37 -5.37 18.31
C GLY A 109 9.76 -3.93 18.01
N GLY A 110 8.83 -2.99 18.22
CA GLY A 110 9.11 -1.56 18.01
C GLY A 110 9.12 -1.15 16.53
N LEU A 111 7.94 -1.23 15.89
CA LEU A 111 7.71 -0.76 14.53
C LEU A 111 6.60 0.30 14.55
N GLY A 112 6.96 1.53 14.19
CA GLY A 112 6.02 2.65 14.16
C GLY A 112 5.25 2.72 12.85
N ILE A 113 3.92 2.67 12.91
CA ILE A 113 3.07 2.75 11.71
C ILE A 113 3.27 4.05 10.90
N TRP A 114 3.60 5.14 11.59
CA TRP A 114 3.90 6.45 11.00
C TRP A 114 5.14 6.48 10.13
N GLY A 115 6.09 5.58 10.35
CA GLY A 115 7.22 5.37 9.44
C GLY A 115 6.94 4.32 8.38
N ALA A 116 6.19 3.27 8.74
CA ALA A 116 5.94 2.15 7.85
C ALA A 116 5.08 2.52 6.63
N ILE A 117 3.98 3.26 6.83
CA ILE A 117 3.07 3.62 5.73
C ILE A 117 3.75 4.53 4.70
N PRO A 118 4.40 5.66 5.07
CA PRO A 118 5.00 6.55 4.08
C PRO A 118 6.15 5.89 3.31
N LEU A 119 7.07 5.20 3.99
CA LEU A 119 8.19 4.54 3.28
C LEU A 119 7.73 3.34 2.46
N GLY A 120 6.71 2.60 2.90
CA GLY A 120 6.08 1.57 2.09
C GLY A 120 5.46 2.15 0.81
N ALA A 121 4.78 3.30 0.91
CA ALA A 121 4.24 4.02 -0.25
C ALA A 121 5.34 4.54 -1.19
N VAL A 122 6.49 4.98 -0.65
CA VAL A 122 7.68 5.32 -1.45
C VAL A 122 8.17 4.09 -2.23
N GLY A 123 8.17 2.90 -1.63
CA GLY A 123 8.55 1.65 -2.32
C GLY A 123 7.68 1.38 -3.53
N VAL A 124 6.36 1.50 -3.36
CA VAL A 124 5.39 1.38 -4.46
C VAL A 124 5.66 2.44 -5.54
N TRP A 125 5.87 3.70 -5.13
CA TRP A 125 6.12 4.81 -6.06
C TRP A 125 7.42 4.64 -6.86
N LEU A 126 8.49 4.14 -6.24
CA LEU A 126 9.77 3.89 -6.92
C LEU A 126 9.61 2.83 -8.01
N VAL A 127 8.93 1.72 -7.70
CA VAL A 127 8.64 0.66 -8.68
C VAL A 127 7.75 1.20 -9.80
N ALA A 128 6.67 1.91 -9.46
CA ALA A 128 5.76 2.49 -10.44
C ALA A 128 6.49 3.49 -11.36
N ARG A 129 7.34 4.36 -10.80
CA ARG A 129 8.11 5.35 -11.56
C ARG A 129 9.13 4.68 -12.48
N LYS A 130 9.86 3.66 -11.97
CA LYS A 130 10.85 2.92 -12.77
C LYS A 130 10.19 2.18 -13.95
N ARG A 131 8.96 1.69 -13.77
CA ARG A 131 8.18 1.00 -14.81
C ARG A 131 7.26 1.91 -15.63
N GLY A 132 7.28 3.22 -15.42
CA GLY A 132 6.40 4.16 -16.14
C GLY A 132 4.90 3.95 -15.89
N LEU A 133 4.52 3.37 -14.76
CA LEU A 133 3.15 2.99 -14.44
C LEU A 133 2.32 4.16 -13.93
N SER A 134 1.05 4.19 -14.32
CA SER A 134 0.10 5.17 -13.82
C SER A 134 -0.24 4.93 -12.35
N MET A 135 0.15 5.87 -11.49
CA MET A 135 -0.29 5.94 -10.10
C MET A 135 -1.82 6.08 -9.98
N SER A 136 -2.48 6.66 -10.98
CA SER A 136 -3.95 6.77 -11.03
C SER A 136 -4.59 5.38 -11.18
N LYS A 137 -4.13 4.57 -12.15
CA LYS A 137 -4.61 3.19 -12.33
C LYS A 137 -4.24 2.31 -11.15
N LEU A 138 -3.02 2.45 -10.63
CA LEU A 138 -2.56 1.66 -9.49
C LEU A 138 -3.38 1.94 -8.23
N SER A 139 -3.55 3.21 -7.87
CA SER A 139 -4.38 3.61 -6.72
C SER A 139 -5.84 3.16 -6.87
N PHE A 140 -6.38 3.16 -8.09
CA PHE A 140 -7.71 2.62 -8.39
C PHE A 140 -7.79 1.09 -8.25
N ALA A 141 -6.72 0.36 -8.58
CA ALA A 141 -6.65 -1.09 -8.41
C ALA A 141 -6.71 -1.46 -6.93
N ILE A 142 -5.89 -0.82 -6.11
CA ILE A 142 -5.66 -1.18 -4.70
C ILE A 142 -6.69 -0.59 -3.74
N ALA A 143 -7.37 0.51 -4.10
CA ALA A 143 -8.29 1.22 -3.19
C ALA A 143 -9.30 0.30 -2.45
N PRO A 144 -10.03 -0.63 -3.10
CA PRO A 144 -10.96 -1.51 -2.38
C PRO A 144 -10.27 -2.63 -1.59
N THR A 145 -9.01 -2.96 -1.88
CA THR A 145 -8.31 -4.11 -1.31
C THR A 145 -7.64 -3.78 0.02
N LEU A 146 -7.19 -2.54 0.20
CA LEU A 146 -6.62 -2.04 1.45
C LEU A 146 -7.58 -2.16 2.66
N PRO A 147 -8.83 -1.66 2.60
CA PRO A 147 -9.75 -1.84 3.72
C PRO A 147 -10.12 -3.31 3.94
N LEU A 148 -10.10 -4.16 2.92
CA LEU A 148 -10.28 -5.60 3.13
C LEU A 148 -9.11 -6.21 3.94
N ALA A 149 -7.85 -5.85 3.62
CA ALA A 149 -6.71 -6.26 4.42
C ALA A 149 -6.81 -5.75 5.87
N GLN A 150 -7.24 -4.49 6.05
CA GLN A 150 -7.47 -3.93 7.39
C GLN A 150 -8.55 -4.72 8.13
N ALA A 151 -9.65 -5.07 7.47
CA ALA A 151 -10.74 -5.83 8.08
C ALA A 151 -10.27 -7.18 8.63
N ILE A 152 -9.40 -7.87 7.89
CA ILE A 152 -8.78 -9.14 8.30
C ILE A 152 -7.76 -8.90 9.43
N GLY A 153 -6.91 -7.88 9.29
CA GLY A 153 -5.89 -7.55 10.28
C GLY A 153 -6.45 -7.23 11.67
N ARG A 154 -7.67 -6.68 11.76
CA ARG A 154 -8.33 -6.38 13.06
C ARG A 154 -8.60 -7.60 13.92
N TRP A 155 -8.72 -8.78 13.32
CA TRP A 155 -8.83 -10.03 14.08
C TRP A 155 -7.57 -10.35 14.89
N GLY A 156 -6.42 -9.77 14.52
CA GLY A 156 -5.21 -9.84 15.36
C GLY A 156 -5.40 -9.17 16.72
N ASN A 157 -6.16 -8.06 16.79
CA ASN A 157 -6.45 -7.38 18.06
C ASN A 157 -7.38 -8.22 18.95
N TYR A 158 -8.27 -9.02 18.34
CA TYR A 158 -9.10 -9.98 19.06
C TYR A 158 -8.27 -11.08 19.72
N PHE A 159 -7.33 -11.70 18.99
CA PHE A 159 -6.41 -12.69 19.57
C PHE A 159 -5.49 -12.09 20.64
N ASN A 160 -5.05 -10.84 20.46
CA ASN A 160 -4.22 -10.15 21.44
C ASN A 160 -5.02 -9.58 22.63
N GLN A 161 -6.36 -9.59 22.57
CA GLN A 161 -7.26 -8.93 23.51
C GLN A 161 -6.85 -7.47 23.79
N GLU A 162 -6.63 -6.70 22.73
CA GLU A 162 -6.15 -5.31 22.81
C GLU A 162 -7.04 -4.34 22.02
N LEU A 163 -6.89 -3.04 22.32
CA LEU A 163 -7.57 -1.95 21.63
C LEU A 163 -9.11 -2.01 21.70
N PHE A 164 -9.67 -2.68 22.70
CA PHE A 164 -11.11 -2.77 22.97
C PHE A 164 -11.72 -1.41 23.37
N GLY A 165 -13.04 -1.33 23.36
CA GLY A 165 -13.78 -0.10 23.67
C GLY A 165 -14.17 0.04 25.13
N ARG A 166 -15.09 0.97 25.42
CA ARG A 166 -15.64 1.21 26.77
C ARG A 166 -16.41 0.00 27.31
N PRO A 167 -16.56 -0.10 28.65
CA PRO A 167 -17.47 -1.05 29.29
C PRO A 167 -18.85 -1.06 28.63
N THR A 168 -19.42 -2.24 28.42
CA THR A 168 -20.74 -2.36 27.81
C THR A 168 -21.46 -3.63 28.25
N ASP A 169 -22.78 -3.53 28.35
CA ASP A 169 -23.69 -4.64 28.70
C ASP A 169 -24.46 -5.16 27.49
N LEU A 170 -24.06 -4.75 26.27
CA LEU A 170 -24.70 -5.18 25.03
C LEU A 170 -24.53 -6.68 24.82
N PRO A 171 -25.48 -7.36 24.15
CA PRO A 171 -25.43 -8.80 23.97
C PRO A 171 -24.31 -9.28 23.03
N TRP A 172 -23.57 -8.38 22.38
CA TRP A 172 -22.37 -8.70 21.58
C TRP A 172 -21.10 -8.10 22.21
N ALA A 173 -21.10 -7.85 23.53
CA ALA A 173 -19.91 -7.38 24.23
C ALA A 173 -18.76 -8.39 24.05
N LEU A 174 -17.53 -7.89 24.01
CA LEU A 174 -16.32 -8.70 24.03
C LEU A 174 -15.91 -8.92 25.48
N GLU A 175 -15.75 -10.19 25.85
CA GLU A 175 -15.10 -10.54 27.11
C GLU A 175 -13.62 -10.23 27.02
N ILE A 176 -13.05 -9.62 28.05
CA ILE A 176 -11.63 -9.28 28.12
C ILE A 176 -11.13 -9.76 29.49
N HIS A 177 -10.08 -10.58 29.46
CA HIS A 177 -9.51 -11.17 30.67
C HIS A 177 -8.14 -10.57 30.98
N PRO A 178 -7.77 -10.46 32.27
CA PRO A 178 -6.40 -10.17 32.68
C PRO A 178 -5.38 -11.04 31.93
N THR A 179 -4.14 -10.59 31.84
CA THR A 179 -3.08 -11.42 31.26
C THR A 179 -2.94 -12.73 32.04
N PRO A 180 -2.31 -13.79 31.47
CA PRO A 180 -2.08 -15.03 32.19
C PRO A 180 -1.37 -14.86 33.55
N GLU A 181 -0.58 -13.79 33.71
CA GLU A 181 0.13 -13.42 34.93
C GLU A 181 -0.74 -12.64 35.93
N GLY A 182 -2.01 -12.37 35.59
CA GLY A 182 -2.96 -11.64 36.43
C GLY A 182 -2.92 -10.13 36.30
N HIS A 183 -2.14 -9.56 35.36
CA HIS A 183 -2.08 -8.12 35.16
C HIS A 183 -3.29 -7.61 34.35
N MET A 184 -3.79 -6.42 34.70
CA MET A 184 -4.82 -5.75 33.90
C MET A 184 -4.23 -5.30 32.56
N ARG A 185 -4.97 -5.50 31.47
CA ARG A 185 -4.60 -4.97 30.15
C ARG A 185 -4.90 -3.48 30.09
N ALA A 186 -4.18 -2.76 29.24
CA ALA A 186 -4.40 -1.33 29.03
C ALA A 186 -5.87 -1.05 28.64
N GLY A 187 -6.54 -0.18 29.40
CA GLY A 187 -7.93 0.18 29.18
C GLY A 187 -8.95 -0.64 29.98
N MET A 188 -8.55 -1.68 30.72
CA MET A 188 -9.47 -2.37 31.63
C MET A 188 -9.85 -1.53 32.85
N GLU A 189 -11.07 -1.73 33.33
CA GLU A 189 -11.60 -1.22 34.59
C GLU A 189 -11.74 -2.35 35.63
N VAL A 190 -11.53 -2.04 36.90
CA VAL A 190 -11.56 -3.04 37.99
C VAL A 190 -12.98 -3.60 38.13
N GLY A 191 -13.11 -4.92 38.04
CA GLY A 191 -14.39 -5.62 38.16
C GLY A 191 -15.23 -5.66 36.88
N VAL A 192 -14.74 -5.11 35.77
CA VAL A 192 -15.42 -5.14 34.46
C VAL A 192 -14.73 -6.11 33.52
N THR A 193 -15.49 -7.06 32.97
CA THR A 193 -14.99 -8.06 32.01
C THR A 193 -15.56 -7.90 30.61
N THR A 194 -16.58 -7.05 30.40
CA THR A 194 -17.26 -6.89 29.11
C THR A 194 -17.08 -5.49 28.52
N TYR A 195 -16.63 -5.44 27.26
CA TYR A 195 -16.27 -4.19 26.58
C TYR A 195 -16.81 -4.16 25.15
N HIS A 196 -16.91 -2.98 24.56
CA HIS A 196 -17.26 -2.86 23.15
C HIS A 196 -16.21 -3.57 22.25
N PRO A 197 -16.62 -4.51 21.36
CA PRO A 197 -15.73 -5.17 20.40
C PRO A 197 -15.32 -4.22 19.27
N THR A 198 -14.47 -3.24 19.56
CA THR A 198 -13.95 -2.28 18.56
C THR A 198 -13.27 -3.00 17.39
N PHE A 199 -12.58 -4.12 17.60
CA PHE A 199 -12.00 -4.93 16.52
C PHE A 199 -13.08 -5.33 15.49
N LEU A 200 -14.26 -5.75 15.96
CA LEU A 200 -15.38 -6.18 15.12
C LEU A 200 -16.00 -4.98 14.43
N TYR A 201 -16.18 -3.87 15.13
CA TYR A 201 -16.70 -2.63 14.55
C TYR A 201 -15.77 -2.12 13.43
N GLU A 202 -14.46 -2.10 13.65
CA GLU A 202 -13.46 -1.73 12.65
C GLU A 202 -13.45 -2.73 11.48
N SER A 203 -13.53 -4.03 11.77
CA SER A 203 -13.56 -5.08 10.74
C SER A 203 -14.77 -4.96 9.83
N LEU A 204 -15.97 -4.82 10.40
CA LEU A 204 -17.21 -4.64 9.66
C LEU A 204 -17.23 -3.33 8.87
N TRP A 205 -16.78 -2.22 9.47
CA TRP A 205 -16.68 -0.94 8.78
C TRP A 205 -15.76 -1.03 7.56
N CYS A 206 -14.58 -1.63 7.73
CA CYS A 206 -13.62 -1.81 6.65
C CYS A 206 -14.15 -2.76 5.56
N LEU A 207 -14.89 -3.81 5.93
CA LEU A 207 -15.54 -4.70 4.98
C LEU A 207 -16.61 -3.96 4.15
N VAL A 208 -17.48 -3.19 4.81
CA VAL A 208 -18.48 -2.35 4.13
C VAL A 208 -17.80 -1.35 3.20
N LEU A 209 -16.72 -0.71 3.65
CA LEU A 209 -15.93 0.21 2.85
C LEU A 209 -15.31 -0.48 1.63
N ALA A 210 -14.76 -1.68 1.78
CA ALA A 210 -14.20 -2.47 0.67
C ALA A 210 -15.27 -2.80 -0.39
N VAL A 211 -16.45 -3.25 0.05
CA VAL A 211 -17.59 -3.54 -0.84
C VAL A 211 -18.08 -2.27 -1.54
N LEU A 212 -18.22 -1.17 -0.80
CA LEU A 212 -18.64 0.13 -1.33
C LEU A 212 -17.65 0.61 -2.39
N LEU A 213 -16.35 0.57 -2.14
CA LEU A 213 -15.33 0.98 -3.09
C LEU A 213 -15.30 0.10 -4.34
N ALA A 214 -15.47 -1.22 -4.18
CA ALA A 214 -15.56 -2.13 -5.31
C ALA A 214 -16.79 -1.84 -6.17
N TYR A 215 -17.93 -1.55 -5.55
CA TYR A 215 -19.16 -1.15 -6.22
C TYR A 215 -19.01 0.19 -6.95
N LEU A 216 -18.53 1.22 -6.24
CA LEU A 216 -18.32 2.56 -6.79
C LEU A 216 -17.30 2.55 -7.94
N GLY A 217 -16.20 1.83 -7.77
CA GLY A 217 -15.18 1.65 -8.79
C GLY A 217 -15.75 1.01 -10.06
N ARG A 218 -16.65 0.03 -9.94
CA ARG A 218 -17.31 -0.58 -11.11
C ARG A 218 -18.36 0.34 -11.74
N ARG A 219 -19.17 1.00 -10.92
CA ARG A 219 -20.33 1.80 -11.39
C ARG A 219 -19.93 3.16 -11.96
N PHE A 220 -18.85 3.75 -11.46
CA PHE A 220 -18.40 5.11 -11.76
C PHE A 220 -16.92 5.15 -12.16
N GLU A 221 -16.43 4.11 -12.84
CA GLU A 221 -15.02 3.97 -13.21
C GLU A 221 -14.46 5.24 -13.86
N GLY A 222 -15.10 5.76 -14.92
CA GLY A 222 -14.63 6.95 -15.64
C GLY A 222 -14.56 8.21 -14.76
N SER A 223 -15.43 8.35 -13.75
CA SER A 223 -15.42 9.50 -12.86
C SER A 223 -14.46 9.32 -11.67
N LEU A 224 -14.15 8.10 -11.26
CA LEU A 224 -13.35 7.81 -10.06
C LEU A 224 -11.88 7.49 -10.35
N GLN A 225 -11.44 7.67 -11.60
CA GLN A 225 -10.03 7.73 -11.98
C GLN A 225 -9.31 8.95 -11.37
N GLY A 226 -8.01 9.07 -11.62
CA GLY A 226 -7.19 10.16 -11.09
C GLY A 226 -6.99 10.09 -9.58
N GLY A 227 -6.93 8.88 -9.02
CA GLY A 227 -6.81 8.66 -7.57
C GLY A 227 -8.07 8.98 -6.76
N ARG A 228 -9.20 9.33 -7.40
CA ARG A 228 -10.43 9.72 -6.69
C ARG A 228 -11.05 8.56 -5.92
N LEU A 229 -11.03 7.34 -6.45
CA LEU A 229 -11.48 6.16 -5.70
C LEU A 229 -10.65 5.95 -4.42
N PHE A 230 -9.34 6.19 -4.50
CA PHE A 230 -8.45 6.12 -3.34
C PHE A 230 -8.74 7.23 -2.33
N ALA A 231 -9.08 8.44 -2.79
CA ALA A 231 -9.52 9.52 -1.91
C ALA A 231 -10.83 9.17 -1.18
N VAL A 232 -11.78 8.49 -1.85
CA VAL A 232 -13.00 7.96 -1.20
C VAL A 232 -12.66 6.91 -0.14
N TYR A 233 -11.68 6.04 -0.41
CA TYR A 233 -11.15 5.11 0.60
C TYR A 233 -10.63 5.86 1.83
N VAL A 234 -9.75 6.85 1.65
CA VAL A 234 -9.17 7.63 2.75
C VAL A 234 -10.26 8.34 3.54
N MET A 235 -11.20 9.00 2.87
CA MET A 235 -12.33 9.67 3.53
C MET A 235 -13.17 8.68 4.34
N GLY A 236 -13.56 7.54 3.75
CA GLY A 236 -14.36 6.51 4.42
C GLY A 236 -13.64 5.87 5.60
N TYR A 237 -12.33 5.68 5.50
CA TYR A 237 -11.51 5.19 6.61
C TYR A 237 -11.44 6.21 7.75
N CYS A 238 -11.23 7.50 7.45
CA CYS A 238 -11.21 8.56 8.45
C CYS A 238 -12.55 8.69 9.20
N VAL A 239 -13.69 8.53 8.50
CA VAL A 239 -15.02 8.51 9.16
C VAL A 239 -15.09 7.35 10.14
N GLY A 240 -14.74 6.13 9.72
CA GLY A 240 -14.71 4.96 10.59
C GLY A 240 -13.81 5.14 11.80
N ARG A 241 -12.59 5.63 11.54
CA ARG A 241 -11.59 5.89 12.58
C ARG A 241 -12.11 6.89 13.62
N PHE A 242 -12.76 7.96 13.19
CA PHE A 242 -13.20 9.03 14.07
C PHE A 242 -14.20 8.56 15.14
N TRP A 243 -15.25 7.83 14.75
CA TRP A 243 -16.28 7.41 15.72
C TRP A 243 -15.83 6.21 16.56
N ILE A 244 -15.02 5.30 16.01
CA ILE A 244 -14.50 4.16 16.77
C ILE A 244 -13.44 4.59 17.78
N GLU A 245 -12.61 5.58 17.43
CA GLU A 245 -11.64 6.15 18.36
C GLU A 245 -12.32 6.78 19.60
N TYR A 246 -13.54 7.29 19.44
CA TYR A 246 -14.33 7.77 20.59
C TYR A 246 -14.75 6.63 21.54
N LEU A 247 -14.97 5.42 21.01
CA LEU A 247 -15.32 4.25 21.81
C LEU A 247 -14.14 3.62 22.52
N ARG A 248 -12.90 3.88 22.06
CA ARG A 248 -11.71 3.28 22.63
C ARG A 248 -11.38 3.82 24.02
N VAL A 249 -10.73 2.98 24.82
CA VAL A 249 -10.32 3.26 26.21
C VAL A 249 -8.82 3.21 26.45
N ASP A 250 -8.04 2.82 25.44
CA ASP A 250 -6.58 2.80 25.54
C ASP A 250 -6.01 4.21 25.79
N PRO A 251 -4.87 4.32 26.50
CA PRO A 251 -4.21 5.60 26.72
C PRO A 251 -3.90 6.31 25.40
N ALA A 252 -4.32 7.57 25.29
CA ALA A 252 -4.11 8.39 24.11
C ALA A 252 -3.77 9.83 24.51
N ASN A 253 -3.06 10.53 23.63
CA ASN A 253 -2.78 11.95 23.81
C ASN A 253 -4.04 12.75 23.45
N ASP A 254 -4.61 13.44 24.43
CA ASP A 254 -5.77 14.29 24.23
C ASP A 254 -5.34 15.74 23.97
N PHE A 255 -5.98 16.37 22.99
CA PHE A 255 -5.76 17.76 22.62
C PHE A 255 -7.13 18.42 22.37
N PHE A 256 -7.44 19.48 23.12
CA PHE A 256 -8.75 20.16 23.08
C PHE A 256 -9.96 19.23 23.22
N GLY A 257 -9.89 18.23 24.12
CA GLY A 257 -11.00 17.33 24.41
C GLY A 257 -11.24 16.23 23.35
N LEU A 258 -10.36 16.11 22.36
CA LEU A 258 -10.33 15.01 21.40
C LEU A 258 -8.97 14.31 21.41
N ARG A 259 -8.99 12.99 21.21
CA ARG A 259 -7.77 12.20 20.98
C ARG A 259 -7.04 12.72 19.75
N LEU A 260 -5.70 12.71 19.77
CA LEU A 260 -4.85 13.13 18.65
C LEU A 260 -5.24 12.46 17.32
N ASN A 261 -5.61 11.18 17.37
CA ASN A 261 -6.06 10.41 16.21
C ASN A 261 -7.35 10.97 15.57
N ASN A 262 -8.22 11.64 16.33
CA ASN A 262 -9.41 12.31 15.80
C ASN A 262 -9.01 13.55 15.00
N TRP A 263 -8.08 14.35 15.52
CA TRP A 263 -7.52 15.50 14.79
C TRP A 263 -6.83 15.07 13.50
N THR A 264 -6.00 14.03 13.58
CA THR A 264 -5.40 13.41 12.39
C THR A 264 -6.47 12.99 11.38
N SER A 265 -7.53 12.31 11.83
CA SER A 265 -8.61 11.85 10.96
C SER A 265 -9.33 13.02 10.28
N ILE A 266 -9.59 14.12 10.99
CA ILE A 266 -10.17 15.34 10.42
C ILE A 266 -9.24 15.93 9.35
N ALA A 267 -7.96 16.13 9.67
CA ALA A 267 -7.00 16.74 8.75
C ALA A 267 -6.83 15.90 7.47
N VAL A 268 -6.67 14.59 7.62
CA VAL A 268 -6.53 13.66 6.49
C VAL A 268 -7.83 13.58 5.67
N PHE A 269 -9.00 13.59 6.30
CA PHE A 269 -10.28 13.64 5.60
C PHE A 269 -10.41 14.90 4.75
N LEU A 270 -10.12 16.08 5.31
CA LEU A 270 -10.19 17.34 4.57
C LEU A 270 -9.18 17.39 3.42
N GLY A 271 -7.96 16.87 3.61
CA GLY A 271 -6.97 16.73 2.56
C GLY A 271 -7.45 15.81 1.43
N ALA A 272 -8.04 14.66 1.77
CA ALA A 272 -8.59 13.72 0.79
C ALA A 272 -9.80 14.31 0.05
N LEU A 273 -10.67 15.06 0.73
CA LEU A 273 -11.80 15.76 0.12
C LEU A 273 -11.32 16.86 -0.85
N ALA A 274 -10.35 17.67 -0.44
CA ALA A 274 -9.76 18.69 -1.29
C ALA A 274 -9.13 18.06 -2.55
N TYR A 275 -8.38 16.97 -2.39
CA TYR A 275 -7.83 16.20 -3.50
C TYR A 275 -8.93 15.63 -4.40
N PHE A 276 -9.99 15.05 -3.85
CA PHE A 276 -11.09 14.47 -4.61
C PHE A 276 -11.77 15.51 -5.52
N VAL A 277 -12.00 16.73 -5.00
CA VAL A 277 -12.58 17.84 -5.77
C VAL A 277 -11.60 18.36 -6.83
N TRP A 278 -10.33 18.53 -6.47
CA TRP A 278 -9.29 19.01 -7.39
C TRP A 278 -9.06 18.02 -8.55
N ALA A 279 -8.88 16.73 -8.24
CA ALA A 279 -8.65 15.68 -9.23
C ALA A 279 -9.87 15.50 -10.16
N GLY A 280 -11.08 15.67 -9.64
CA GLY A 280 -12.31 15.63 -10.44
C GLY A 280 -12.38 16.71 -11.51
N ARG A 281 -11.75 17.88 -11.28
CA ARG A 281 -11.67 18.99 -12.26
C ARG A 281 -10.56 18.82 -13.29
N ARG A 282 -9.68 17.82 -13.12
CA ARG A 282 -8.48 17.60 -13.92
C ARG A 282 -8.31 16.14 -14.34
N LEU A 283 -9.42 15.42 -14.51
CA LEU A 283 -9.40 13.99 -14.84
C LEU A 283 -8.53 13.70 -16.09
N ASP A 284 -8.63 14.55 -17.11
CA ASP A 284 -7.89 14.41 -18.37
C ASP A 284 -6.37 14.56 -18.22
N SER A 285 -5.90 15.11 -17.10
CA SER A 285 -4.45 15.29 -16.84
C SER A 285 -3.77 14.06 -16.27
N PHE A 286 -4.53 13.04 -15.87
CA PHE A 286 -3.96 11.84 -15.25
C PHE A 286 -3.61 10.79 -16.30
N SER A 287 -2.38 10.27 -16.21
CA SER A 287 -1.95 9.14 -17.03
C SER A 287 -2.86 7.93 -16.83
N SER A 288 -3.19 7.25 -17.93
CA SER A 288 -3.85 5.95 -17.95
C SER A 288 -2.88 4.80 -18.23
N ALA A 289 -1.57 5.08 -18.27
CA ALA A 289 -0.53 4.15 -18.66
C ALA A 289 -0.48 2.90 -17.79
N VAL A 290 -0.44 1.75 -18.45
CA VAL A 290 -0.30 0.42 -17.88
C VAL A 290 0.69 -0.32 -18.79
N VAL A 291 1.66 -1.03 -18.22
CA VAL A 291 2.55 -1.90 -19.02
C VAL A 291 1.72 -3.11 -19.48
N PRO A 292 1.53 -3.30 -20.80
CA PRO A 292 0.75 -4.41 -21.33
C PRO A 292 1.43 -5.75 -21.09
N HIS A 293 0.65 -6.83 -21.20
CA HIS A 293 1.18 -8.17 -20.97
C HIS A 293 2.33 -8.51 -21.95
N GLY A 294 3.42 -9.12 -21.46
CA GLY A 294 4.58 -9.57 -22.22
C GLY A 294 5.61 -8.48 -22.54
N HIS A 295 5.47 -7.28 -21.98
CA HIS A 295 6.34 -6.13 -22.26
C HIS A 295 7.12 -5.63 -21.03
N ASP A 296 7.23 -6.42 -19.96
CA ASP A 296 8.07 -6.08 -18.82
C ASP A 296 9.56 -6.24 -19.21
N ALA A 297 10.35 -5.19 -19.00
CA ALA A 297 11.78 -5.14 -19.33
C ALA A 297 12.65 -5.91 -18.31
N GLY A 298 12.20 -7.10 -17.89
CA GLY A 298 12.93 -7.96 -16.94
C GLY A 298 13.02 -7.41 -15.52
N THR A 299 12.07 -6.56 -15.10
CA THR A 299 12.12 -5.93 -13.76
C THR A 299 11.35 -6.69 -12.68
N GLN A 300 10.78 -7.85 -13.02
CA GLN A 300 10.04 -8.72 -12.10
C GLN A 300 10.96 -9.28 -11.01
N VAL A 301 10.50 -9.24 -9.76
CA VAL A 301 11.21 -9.83 -8.61
C VAL A 301 11.07 -11.36 -8.66
N PHE A 302 9.93 -11.84 -9.12
CA PHE A 302 9.67 -13.24 -9.41
C PHE A 302 9.34 -13.35 -10.91
N GLY A 303 10.36 -13.62 -11.72
CA GLY A 303 10.16 -13.82 -13.16
C GLY A 303 9.32 -15.07 -13.42
N ASP A 304 8.43 -14.99 -14.41
CA ASP A 304 7.69 -16.16 -14.88
C ASP A 304 8.67 -17.14 -15.55
N THR A 305 8.85 -18.33 -15.00
CA THR A 305 9.68 -19.40 -15.59
C THR A 305 9.00 -20.11 -16.76
N SER A 306 7.94 -19.51 -17.35
CA SER A 306 7.11 -20.13 -18.38
C SER A 306 7.14 -19.40 -19.73
N SER A 307 8.29 -18.91 -20.17
CA SER A 307 8.49 -18.55 -21.58
C SER A 307 9.63 -19.37 -22.19
N ASP A 308 9.26 -20.42 -22.91
CA ASP A 308 10.11 -21.09 -23.89
C ASP A 308 10.63 -20.09 -24.94
N GLU A 309 11.94 -20.14 -25.17
CA GLU A 309 12.71 -19.75 -26.35
C GLU A 309 12.39 -18.43 -27.10
N LYS A 310 13.21 -17.40 -26.85
CA LYS A 310 14.32 -16.96 -27.72
C LYS A 310 14.93 -15.69 -27.14
N ALA A 311 15.99 -15.87 -26.36
CA ALA A 311 16.88 -14.78 -26.00
C ALA A 311 17.66 -14.37 -27.26
N ASP A 312 17.36 -13.18 -27.79
CA ASP A 312 18.33 -12.42 -28.57
C ASP A 312 19.32 -11.83 -27.54
N GLU A 313 20.55 -12.34 -27.54
CA GLU A 313 21.63 -11.84 -26.71
C GLU A 313 21.96 -10.40 -27.11
N GLY A 314 21.55 -9.46 -26.28
CA GLY A 314 21.83 -8.05 -26.53
C GLY A 314 21.61 -7.18 -25.31
N THR A 315 22.49 -7.30 -24.32
CA THR A 315 23.17 -6.20 -23.61
C THR A 315 23.47 -6.62 -22.17
N VAL A 316 24.67 -7.16 -21.99
CA VAL A 316 25.33 -7.34 -20.70
C VAL A 316 25.71 -5.96 -20.15
N TYR A 317 25.48 -5.79 -18.85
CA TYR A 317 26.05 -4.78 -17.96
C TYR A 317 27.35 -4.14 -18.45
N SER A 318 27.38 -2.80 -18.52
CA SER A 318 28.61 -2.05 -18.26
C SER A 318 28.42 -1.23 -17.01
N ALA A 319 29.33 -1.47 -16.08
CA ALA A 319 29.38 -0.96 -14.74
C ALA A 319 29.73 0.52 -14.69
N VAL A 320 29.37 1.08 -13.54
CA VAL A 320 29.99 2.23 -12.89
C VAL A 320 31.51 2.17 -13.03
N ASP A 321 32.12 3.23 -13.54
CA ASP A 321 33.36 3.85 -13.06
C ASP A 321 33.36 5.27 -13.68
N GLY A 322 33.52 6.34 -12.92
CA GLY A 322 34.64 6.57 -12.04
C GLY A 322 35.38 7.76 -12.65
N ASP A 323 34.95 8.95 -12.27
CA ASP A 323 35.61 10.22 -12.59
C ASP A 323 37.00 10.21 -11.94
N ASP A 324 38.05 10.24 -12.77
CA ASP A 324 39.33 10.83 -12.39
C ASP A 324 40.17 11.08 -13.64
N SER A 325 40.48 12.35 -13.85
CA SER A 325 41.32 12.83 -14.93
C SER A 325 42.71 13.20 -14.38
N VAL A 326 43.73 12.81 -15.16
CA VAL A 326 45.08 13.41 -15.29
C VAL A 326 46.13 13.04 -14.23
N PHE A 327 47.14 12.25 -14.63
CA PHE A 327 48.55 12.71 -14.69
C PHE A 327 49.47 11.74 -15.47
N ASP A 328 49.99 12.27 -16.57
CA ASP A 328 51.36 12.28 -17.11
C ASP A 328 52.28 11.02 -17.22
N GLN A 329 53.06 11.09 -18.31
CA GLN A 329 54.39 10.51 -18.61
C GLN A 329 54.54 9.13 -19.29
N ALA A 330 54.77 9.25 -20.60
CA ALA A 330 55.99 8.88 -21.33
C ALA A 330 56.52 7.43 -21.26
N THR A 331 56.65 6.78 -22.41
CA THR A 331 57.92 6.64 -23.17
C THR A 331 57.80 5.57 -24.28
N GLY A 332 58.32 5.91 -25.48
CA GLY A 332 58.95 5.04 -26.52
C GLY A 332 58.17 3.84 -27.06
N SER A 333 58.30 3.39 -28.31
CA SER A 333 59.05 3.77 -29.52
C SER A 333 58.70 2.71 -30.59
N SER A 334 59.17 2.94 -31.83
CA SER A 334 59.13 2.06 -33.02
C SER A 334 57.78 2.07 -33.77
N GLU A 335 57.63 2.65 -34.97
CA GLU A 335 58.37 2.58 -36.26
C GLU A 335 57.54 1.83 -37.33
N GLY A 336 57.54 2.39 -38.55
CA GLY A 336 57.19 1.71 -39.81
C GLY A 336 55.75 1.93 -40.29
N ALA A 337 55.46 2.96 -41.11
CA ALA A 337 55.58 2.98 -42.59
C ALA A 337 54.67 1.93 -43.28
N GLY A 338 53.82 2.21 -44.27
CA GLY A 338 53.52 3.39 -45.09
C GLY A 338 52.60 2.95 -46.25
N THR A 339 52.13 3.93 -47.04
CA THR A 339 51.66 3.87 -48.46
C THR A 339 50.34 3.13 -48.79
N GLU A 340 49.28 3.86 -49.23
CA GLU A 340 48.82 4.07 -50.64
C GLU A 340 47.80 2.99 -51.09
N TYR A 341 46.80 3.13 -51.97
CA TYR A 341 46.14 4.20 -52.75
C TYR A 341 45.01 3.47 -53.56
N HIS A 342 43.74 3.93 -53.51
CA HIS A 342 42.63 3.87 -54.52
C HIS A 342 42.31 2.59 -55.37
N PRO A 343 41.24 2.53 -56.22
CA PRO A 343 39.93 3.20 -56.28
C PRO A 343 38.73 2.22 -56.51
N SER A 344 37.51 2.76 -56.58
CA SER A 344 36.28 2.11 -57.10
C SER A 344 36.31 1.80 -58.60
N PRO A 345 35.34 0.99 -59.09
CA PRO A 345 34.70 1.31 -60.36
C PRO A 345 33.16 1.31 -60.35
N GLU A 346 32.69 2.32 -61.08
CA GLU A 346 31.43 2.69 -61.76
C GLU A 346 30.31 1.68 -62.13
N ARG A 347 29.07 2.25 -62.10
CA ARG A 347 27.96 2.31 -63.12
C ARG A 347 27.30 1.00 -63.61
N SER A 348 26.01 0.90 -63.92
CA SER A 348 25.05 1.81 -64.59
C SER A 348 23.59 1.40 -64.23
N SER A 349 22.69 2.31 -63.81
CA SER A 349 21.66 3.06 -64.57
C SER A 349 20.68 2.27 -65.47
N SER A 350 19.38 2.38 -65.18
CA SER A 350 18.39 2.91 -66.14
C SER A 350 17.16 3.48 -65.40
N GLU A 351 16.80 4.70 -65.80
CA GLU A 351 15.71 5.55 -65.35
C GLU A 351 14.43 5.34 -66.18
N GLY A 352 13.32 5.83 -65.62
CA GLY A 352 12.46 6.81 -66.31
C GLY A 352 11.05 6.34 -66.66
N SER A 353 10.01 7.18 -66.70
CA SER A 353 9.79 8.60 -66.39
C SER A 353 8.26 8.83 -66.48
N ALA A 354 7.65 9.63 -65.59
CA ALA A 354 7.08 10.97 -65.82
C ALA A 354 5.68 11.01 -66.51
N GLU A 355 4.66 11.54 -65.82
CA GLU A 355 4.03 12.89 -66.01
C GLU A 355 2.84 12.79 -67.00
N ASP A 356 1.73 13.54 -66.93
CA ASP A 356 1.53 14.94 -66.55
C ASP A 356 0.00 15.25 -66.50
N GLY A 357 -0.38 16.45 -66.01
CA GLY A 357 -1.54 17.18 -66.56
C GLY A 357 -2.62 17.69 -65.59
N ALA A 358 -2.63 19.01 -65.38
CA ALA A 358 -3.57 19.82 -64.60
C ALA A 358 -4.62 20.56 -65.47
N ASP A 359 -5.73 21.03 -64.84
CA ASP A 359 -6.45 22.32 -65.03
C ASP A 359 -7.76 22.27 -64.20
N GLY A 360 -8.15 23.23 -63.33
CA GLY A 360 -8.66 24.59 -63.60
C GLY A 360 -10.20 24.57 -63.71
N ALA A 361 -11.09 25.43 -63.17
CA ALA A 361 -11.09 26.64 -62.33
C ALA A 361 -12.57 26.96 -61.95
N GLU A 362 -12.79 27.91 -61.01
CA GLU A 362 -14.01 28.73 -60.76
C GLU A 362 -15.31 28.02 -60.26
N GLY A 363 -16.17 28.56 -59.39
CA GLY A 363 -16.30 29.84 -58.69
C GLY A 363 -17.71 29.97 -58.07
N ASN A 364 -17.79 30.76 -56.98
CA ASN A 364 -18.92 31.61 -56.56
C ASN A 364 -20.07 31.14 -55.62
N SER A 365 -20.20 31.95 -54.56
CA SER A 365 -21.40 32.44 -53.83
C SER A 365 -22.35 31.52 -53.07
N GLY A 366 -22.63 31.90 -51.82
CA GLY A 366 -23.85 31.49 -51.11
C GLY A 366 -23.85 31.87 -49.63
N SER A 367 -24.35 33.07 -49.33
CA SER A 367 -24.54 33.67 -48.01
C SER A 367 -25.48 32.92 -47.05
N LYS A 368 -25.12 33.00 -45.75
CA LYS A 368 -25.94 33.06 -44.49
C LYS A 368 -27.44 33.48 -44.62
N PRO A 369 -28.24 33.48 -43.53
CA PRO A 369 -28.30 32.61 -42.33
C PRO A 369 -29.75 32.20 -41.94
N GLU A 370 -29.90 31.34 -40.93
CA GLU A 370 -30.85 31.50 -39.80
C GLU A 370 -30.33 30.72 -38.59
#